data_AF-E1WX54-F1
#
_entry.id   AF-E1WX54-F1
#
_cell.length_a   1.000
_cell.length_b   1.000
_cell.length_c   1.000
_cell.angle_alpha   90.00
_cell.angle_beta   90.00
_cell.angle_gamma   90.00
#
_symmetry.space_group_name_H-M   'P 1'
#
loop_
_entity.id
_entity.type
_entity.pdbx_description
1 polymer ?
#
loop_
_entity_poly.entity_id
_entity_poly.type
_entity_poly.pdbx_seq_one_letter_code
_entity_poly.pdbx_strand_id
1 'polypeptide(L)' 'MEEEKKPFFKKVIALIGVVFGFIYLLNPTMGLFELLPDTLPIIGNLDEGAAVYLIFAGLRYLGIDILKYFDRIRK' A
#
# COMPACT_ATOMS: atom_id res chain seq x y z
N MET A 1 -1.42 22.90 -14.13
CA MET A 1 -0.35 22.20 -13.40
C MET A 1 0.25 21.22 -14.38
N GLU A 2 1.42 21.51 -14.94
CA GLU A 2 2.16 20.52 -15.72
C GLU A 2 2.47 19.33 -14.81
N GLU A 3 2.13 18.12 -15.26
CA GLU A 3 2.61 16.91 -14.58
C GLU A 3 4.13 16.89 -14.72
N GLU A 4 4.82 17.31 -13.65
CA GLU A 4 6.26 17.14 -13.56
C GLU A 4 6.56 15.66 -13.80
N LYS A 5 7.33 15.35 -14.86
CA LYS A 5 7.67 13.97 -15.21
C LYS A 5 8.45 13.35 -14.05
N LYS A 6 7.75 12.52 -13.26
CA LYS A 6 8.35 11.79 -12.14
C LYS A 6 9.55 10.97 -12.63
N PRO A 7 10.72 11.07 -11.96
CA PRO A 7 11.91 10.29 -12.32
C PRO A 7 11.61 8.79 -12.42
N PHE A 8 12.14 8.14 -13.46
CA PHE A 8 11.89 6.71 -13.72
C PHE A 8 12.22 5.82 -12.51
N PHE A 9 13.35 6.08 -11.85
CA PHE A 9 13.76 5.34 -10.65
C PHE A 9 12.73 5.41 -9.51
N LYS A 10 12.08 6.56 -9.31
CA LYS A 10 11.03 6.70 -8.29
C LYS A 10 9.77 5.90 -8.66
N LYS A 11 9.45 5.79 -9.94
CA LYS A 11 8.36 4.91 -10.43
C LYS A 11 8.69 3.44 -10.19
N VAL A 12 9.93 3.03 -10.41
CA VAL A 12 10.40 1.67 -10.11
C VAL A 12 10.28 1.38 -8.61
N ILE A 13 10.72 2.29 -7.74
CA ILE A 13 10.55 2.15 -6.28
C ILE A 13 9.07 2.01 -5.91
N ALA A 14 8.21 2.85 -6.46
CA ALA A 14 6.77 2.78 -6.20
C ALA A 14 6.18 1.43 -6.62
N LEU A 15 6.56 0.92 -7.80
CA LEU A 15 6.11 -0.39 -8.28
C LEU A 15 6.60 -1.53 -7.39
N ILE A 16 7.87 -1.48 -6.97
CA ILE A 16 8.44 -2.44 -6.01
C ILE A 16 7.64 -2.41 -4.71
N GLY A 17 7.38 -1.22 -4.15
CA GLY A 17 6.59 -1.08 -2.93
C GLY A 17 5.17 -1.66 -3.04
N VAL A 18 4.50 -1.46 -4.19
CA VAL A 18 3.19 -2.07 -4.46
C VAL A 18 3.27 -3.59 -4.46
N VAL A 19 4.23 -4.17 -5.18
CA VAL A 19 4.40 -5.63 -5.27
C VAL A 19 4.71 -6.22 -3.89
N PHE A 20 5.63 -5.61 -3.13
CA PHE A 20 5.96 -6.05 -1.78
C PHE A 20 4.77 -5.96 -0.84
N GLY A 21 4.00 -4.86 -0.87
CA GLY A 21 2.79 -4.72 -0.08
C GLY A 21 1.75 -5.83 -0.39
N PHE A 22 1.56 -6.17 -1.67
CA PHE A 22 0.68 -7.27 -2.05
C PHE A 22 1.17 -8.61 -1.52
N ILE A 23 2.47 -8.91 -1.67
CA ILE A 23 3.07 -10.15 -1.14
C ILE A 23 2.91 -10.22 0.38
N TYR A 24 3.09 -9.10 1.09
CA TYR A 24 2.90 -9.02 2.54
C TYR A 24 1.47 -9.40 2.94
N LEU A 25 0.47 -8.79 2.29
CA LEU A 25 -0.95 -9.06 2.55
C LEU A 25 -1.40 -10.48 2.18
N LEU A 26 -0.69 -11.16 1.27
CA LEU A 26 -0.94 -12.58 1.01
C LEU A 26 -0.55 -13.47 2.21
N ASN A 27 0.18 -12.94 3.19
CA ASN A 27 0.67 -13.63 4.37
C ASN A 27 1.27 -15.02 4.04
N PRO A 28 2.28 -15.09 3.15
CA PRO A 28 2.86 -16.37 2.73
C PRO A 28 3.57 -17.11 3.88
N THR A 29 3.90 -16.40 4.95
CA THR A 29 4.53 -16.93 6.16
C THR A 29 3.52 -17.53 7.14
N MET A 30 2.21 -17.46 6.85
CA MET A 30 1.11 -17.99 7.68
C MET A 30 1.17 -17.52 9.15
N GLY A 31 1.62 -16.29 9.40
CA GLY A 31 1.76 -15.76 10.76
C GLY A 31 2.98 -16.28 11.55
N LEU A 32 3.89 -17.03 10.93
CA LEU A 32 5.11 -17.51 11.60
C LEU A 32 6.17 -16.41 11.78
N PHE A 33 6.09 -15.37 10.97
CA PHE A 33 7.00 -14.22 10.99
C PHE A 33 6.18 -12.93 10.97
N GLU A 34 5.48 -12.66 12.07
CA GLU A 34 4.77 -11.40 12.29
C GLU A 34 5.73 -10.36 12.90
N LEU A 35 5.75 -9.15 12.35
CA LEU A 35 6.57 -8.05 12.87
C LEU A 35 5.94 -7.42 14.12
N LEU A 36 4.61 -7.41 14.19
CA LEU A 36 3.84 -6.94 15.33
C LEU A 36 2.97 -8.09 15.86
N PRO A 37 2.80 -8.20 17.19
CA PRO A 37 1.96 -9.24 17.75
C PRO A 37 0.48 -8.96 17.46
N ASP A 38 -0.13 -9.84 16.66
CA ASP A 38 -1.55 -9.79 16.27
C ASP A 38 -2.55 -9.87 17.43
N THR A 39 -2.09 -10.25 18.61
CA THR A 39 -2.93 -10.39 19.80
C THR A 39 -3.17 -9.08 20.55
N LEU A 40 -2.57 -7.96 20.13
CA LEU A 40 -2.82 -6.68 20.78
C LEU A 40 -4.16 -6.09 20.33
N PRO A 41 -5.11 -5.85 21.25
CA PRO A 41 -6.33 -5.13 20.90
C PRO A 41 -5.96 -3.74 20.35
N ILE A 42 -6.67 -3.30 19.30
CA ILE A 42 -6.53 -1.98 18.62
C ILE A 42 -5.27 -1.84 17.73
N ILE A 43 -4.16 -2.52 18.04
CA ILE A 43 -2.85 -2.33 17.37
C ILE A 43 -2.44 -3.56 16.55
N GLY A 44 -3.04 -4.73 16.81
CA GLY A 44 -2.82 -5.94 16.00
C GLY A 44 -3.13 -5.65 14.53
N ASN A 45 -2.30 -6.21 13.64
CA ASN A 45 -2.33 -6.02 12.19
C ASN A 45 -2.05 -4.59 11.64
N LEU A 46 -1.33 -3.75 12.38
CA LEU A 46 -1.00 -2.38 11.93
C LEU A 46 -0.08 -2.38 10.70
N ASP A 47 0.79 -3.37 10.61
CA ASP A 47 1.70 -3.64 9.52
C ASP A 47 0.97 -4.02 8.23
N GLU A 48 -0.12 -4.78 8.30
CA GLU A 48 -1.03 -5.05 7.17
C GLU A 48 -1.71 -3.76 6.73
N GLY A 49 -2.18 -2.95 7.69
CA GLY A 49 -2.72 -1.61 7.39
C GLY A 49 -1.69 -0.72 6.67
N ALA A 50 -0.43 -0.76 7.10
CA ALA A 50 0.67 -0.06 6.45
C ALA A 50 0.97 -0.62 5.05
N ALA A 51 0.89 -1.94 4.86
CA ALA A 51 1.04 -2.58 3.55
C ALA A 51 -0.07 -2.15 2.58
N VAL A 52 -1.33 -2.09 3.04
CA VAL A 52 -2.47 -1.56 2.26
C VAL A 52 -2.22 -0.10 1.88
N TYR A 53 -1.81 0.73 2.84
CA TYR A 53 -1.50 2.13 2.56
C TYR A 53 -0.38 2.28 1.53
N LEU A 54 0.70 1.49 1.65
CA LEU A 54 1.82 1.49 0.72
C LEU A 54 1.38 1.13 -0.70
N ILE A 55 0.50 0.13 -0.85
CA ILE A 55 -0.08 -0.24 -2.15
C ILE A 55 -0.85 0.95 -2.76
N PHE A 56 -1.78 1.54 -2.02
CA PHE A 56 -2.58 2.65 -2.55
C PHE A 56 -1.74 3.89 -2.86
N ALA A 57 -0.80 4.24 -1.99
CA ALA A 57 0.11 5.35 -2.20
C ALA A 57 1.00 5.12 -3.42
N GLY A 58 1.53 3.91 -3.59
CA GLY A 58 2.36 3.54 -4.74
C GLY A 58 1.57 3.55 -6.06
N LEU A 59 0.37 2.98 -6.08
CA LEU A 59 -0.51 3.01 -7.26
C LEU A 59 -0.87 4.44 -7.65
N ARG A 60 -1.25 5.28 -6.67
CA ARG A 60 -1.52 6.71 -6.90
C ARG A 60 -0.28 7.44 -7.39
N TYR A 61 0.90 7.10 -6.88
CA TYR A 61 2.17 7.64 -7.39
C TYR A 61 2.40 7.28 -8.86
N LEU A 62 1.99 6.09 -9.30
CA LEU A 62 2.07 5.61 -10.67
C LEU A 62 0.94 6.16 -11.58
N GLY A 63 0.02 6.97 -11.05
CA GLY A 63 -1.10 7.55 -11.80
C GLY A 63 -2.38 6.69 -11.76
N ILE A 64 -2.38 5.60 -10.99
CA ILE A 64 -3.53 4.72 -10.80
C ILE A 64 -4.16 5.07 -9.45
N ASP A 65 -5.07 6.04 -9.46
CA ASP A 65 -5.87 6.36 -8.27
C ASP A 65 -7.15 5.51 -8.27
N ILE A 66 -7.16 4.44 -7.46
CA ILE A 66 -8.32 3.55 -7.30
C ILE A 66 -9.37 4.20 -6.39
N LEU A 67 -8.93 5.00 -5.41
CA LEU A 67 -9.81 5.59 -4.40
C LEU A 67 -10.74 6.66 -4.99
N LYS A 68 -10.35 7.28 -6.12
CA LYS A 68 -11.18 8.26 -6.85
C LYS A 68 -12.60 7.76 -7.20
N TYR A 69 -12.80 6.44 -7.31
CA TYR A 69 -14.12 5.87 -7.61
C TYR A 69 -15.03 5.79 -6.39
N PHE A 70 -14.44 5.81 -5.18
CA PHE A 70 -15.16 5.77 -3.91
C PHE A 70 -15.49 7.17 -3.37
N ASP A 71 -14.81 8.22 -3.84
CA ASP A 71 -15.07 9.63 -3.48
C ASP A 71 -16.48 10.12 -3.86
N ARG A 72 -17.22 9.37 -4.68
CA ARG A 72 -18.58 9.72 -5.12
C ARG A 72 -19.66 9.56 -4.03
N ILE A 73 -19.33 9.01 -2.86
CA ILE A 73 -20.25 8.82 -1.72
C ILE A 73 -20.34 10.07 -0.83
N ARG A 74 -19.46 11.06 -1.01
CA ARG A 74 -19.40 12.28 -0.20
C ARG A 74 -19.90 13.51 -0.98
N LYS A 75 -21.08 13.41 -1.59
CA LYS A 75 -21.78 14.56 -2.20
C LYS A 75 -23.20 14.69 -1.65
#